data_AF-A0A8C8ACE0-F1
#
_entry.id   AF-A0A8C8ACE0-F1
#
_cell.length_a   1.000
_cell.length_b   1.000
_cell.length_c   1.000
_cell.angle_alpha   90.00
_cell.angle_beta   90.00
_cell.angle_gamma   90.00
#
_symmetry.space_group_name_H-M   'P 1'
#
loop_
_entity.id
_entity.type
_entity.pdbx_description
1 polymer ?
#
loop_
_entity_poly.entity_id
_entity_poly.type
_entity_poly.pdbx_seq_one_letter_code
_entity_poly.pdbx_strand_id
1 'polypeptide(L)'
;MKKINSKSALISVFVIHIRDSYAAHEPQELTVSGGARSAHISGLLDYTGYDINIKGTTNAGVHTEPLTAFVMTGTLSVSLNTYPRKIIPAFWAFNLFIHPPGNQTKI
;
A
#
# COMPACT_ATOMS: atom_id res chain seq x y z
N MET A 1 -48.99 2.70 -9.19
CA MET A 1 -47.77 1.92 -8.87
C MET A 1 -46.60 2.89 -8.75
N LYS A 2 -45.92 2.94 -7.59
CA LYS A 2 -44.81 3.87 -7.35
C LYS A 2 -43.52 3.24 -7.88
N LYS A 3 -42.98 3.82 -8.95
CA LYS A 3 -41.71 3.40 -9.55
C LYS A 3 -40.59 3.80 -8.57
N ILE A 4 -40.13 2.86 -7.75
CA ILE A 4 -38.92 3.03 -6.96
C ILE A 4 -37.74 2.97 -7.93
N ASN A 5 -37.30 4.16 -8.35
CA ASN A 5 -36.08 4.33 -9.11
C ASN A 5 -34.93 3.90 -8.21
N SER A 6 -34.43 2.67 -8.39
CA SER A 6 -33.23 2.18 -7.70
C SER A 6 -32.03 2.95 -8.21
N LYS A 7 -31.77 4.14 -7.64
CA LYS A 7 -30.46 4.78 -7.74
C LYS A 7 -29.48 3.76 -7.15
N SER A 8 -28.64 3.19 -8.02
CA SER A 8 -27.79 2.02 -7.78
C SER A 8 -27.24 1.91 -6.36
N ALA A 9 -27.41 0.75 -5.74
CA ALA A 9 -26.80 0.35 -4.45
C ALA A 9 -25.26 0.26 -4.48
N LEU A 10 -24.62 0.71 -5.56
CA LEU A 10 -23.17 0.73 -5.71
C LEU A 10 -22.57 1.82 -4.84
N ILE A 11 -21.45 1.48 -4.20
CA ILE A 11 -20.68 2.38 -3.35
C ILE A 11 -19.85 3.32 -4.24
N SER A 12 -19.93 4.63 -4.00
CA SER A 12 -19.14 5.66 -4.69
C SER A 12 -17.80 5.89 -4.00
N VAL A 13 -17.81 5.83 -2.67
CA VAL A 13 -16.67 6.23 -1.83
C VAL A 13 -16.72 5.46 -0.51
N PHE A 14 -15.54 5.16 0.03
CA PHE A 14 -15.39 4.78 1.44
C PHE A 14 -14.61 5.85 2.18
N VAL A 15 -15.01 6.08 3.42
CA VAL A 15 -14.26 6.86 4.41
C VAL A 15 -13.74 5.88 5.45
N ILE A 16 -12.42 5.88 5.65
CA ILE A 16 -11.71 5.04 6.61
C ILE A 16 -11.26 5.95 7.75
N HIS A 17 -11.78 5.76 8.94
CA HIS A 17 -11.29 6.41 10.15
C HIS A 17 -10.34 5.47 10.87
N ILE A 18 -9.19 5.99 11.28
CA ILE A 18 -8.14 5.28 12.02
C ILE A 18 -7.93 6.04 13.30
N ARG A 19 -8.18 5.40 14.43
CA ARG A 19 -8.01 6.00 15.75
C ARG A 19 -7.12 5.13 16.60
N ASP A 20 -6.14 5.74 17.25
CA ASP A 20 -5.42 5.09 18.35
C ASP A 20 -6.43 4.50 19.35
N SER A 21 -6.27 3.24 19.72
CA SER A 21 -7.25 2.52 20.53
C SER A 21 -7.39 3.09 21.95
N TYR A 22 -6.39 3.82 22.42
CA TYR A 22 -6.41 4.55 23.69
C TYR A 22 -6.79 6.03 23.51
N ALA A 23 -7.07 6.46 22.28
CA ALA A 23 -7.31 7.84 21.91
C ALA A 23 -6.21 8.81 22.40
N ALA A 24 -4.96 8.32 22.46
CA ALA A 24 -3.81 9.11 22.90
C ALA A 24 -3.29 10.06 21.81
N HIS A 25 -3.65 9.81 20.55
CA HIS A 25 -3.17 10.52 19.37
C HIS A 25 -4.35 10.94 18.48
N GLU A 26 -4.14 12.00 17.70
CA GLU A 26 -5.13 12.49 16.74
C GLU A 26 -5.52 11.40 15.73
N PRO A 27 -6.82 11.24 15.43
CA PRO A 27 -7.28 10.27 14.43
C PRO A 27 -6.89 10.70 13.02
N GLN A 28 -6.75 9.72 12.13
CA GLN A 28 -6.55 9.91 10.70
C GLN A 28 -7.81 9.51 9.92
N GLU A 29 -8.09 10.21 8.83
CA GLU A 29 -9.15 9.87 7.89
C GLU A 29 -8.59 9.68 6.48
N LEU A 30 -9.02 8.63 5.79
CA LEU A 30 -8.73 8.39 4.37
C LEU A 30 -10.01 8.23 3.58
N THR A 31 -10.10 8.95 2.46
CA THR A 31 -11.16 8.80 1.47
C THR A 31 -10.66 7.96 0.31
N VAL A 32 -11.37 6.88 -0.04
CA VAL A 32 -11.01 5.99 -1.15
C VAL A 32 -12.18 5.74 -2.08
N SER A 33 -11.92 5.47 -3.35
CA SER A 33 -12.97 5.23 -4.35
C SER A 33 -13.79 3.98 -4.01
N GLY A 34 -15.07 3.98 -4.36
CA GLY A 34 -15.97 2.87 -4.10
C GLY A 34 -15.61 1.58 -4.85
N GLY A 35 -14.77 1.65 -5.90
CA GLY A 35 -14.20 0.48 -6.56
C GLY A 35 -12.99 -0.11 -5.83
N ALA A 36 -12.30 0.67 -4.99
CA ALA A 36 -11.10 0.24 -4.29
C ALA A 36 -11.41 -0.91 -3.32
N ARG A 37 -10.51 -1.90 -3.27
CA ARG A 37 -10.58 -3.05 -2.37
C ARG A 37 -9.42 -3.07 -1.37
N SER A 38 -8.50 -2.13 -1.47
CA SER A 38 -7.33 -1.97 -0.61
C SER A 38 -6.95 -0.48 -0.55
N ALA A 39 -6.32 -0.10 0.58
CA ALA A 39 -5.79 1.23 0.82
C ALA A 39 -4.53 1.09 1.66
N HIS A 40 -3.53 1.93 1.39
CA HIS A 40 -2.30 1.98 2.19
C HIS A 40 -2.43 3.08 3.25
N ILE A 41 -2.23 2.72 4.52
CA ILE A 41 -2.29 3.64 5.66
C ILE A 41 -0.86 3.83 6.16
N SER A 42 -0.42 5.08 6.26
CA SER A 42 0.97 5.45 6.60
C SER A 42 0.99 6.52 7.69
N GLY A 43 2.13 6.64 8.38
CA GLY A 43 2.30 7.61 9.46
C GLY A 43 1.71 7.14 10.80
N LEU A 44 1.42 5.85 10.92
CA LEU A 44 1.04 5.23 12.19
C LEU A 44 2.28 5.00 13.05
N LEU A 45 2.11 5.08 14.36
CA LEU A 45 3.15 4.82 15.34
C LEU A 45 3.40 3.32 15.46
N ASP A 46 4.63 2.92 15.75
CA ASP A 46 4.99 1.53 16.01
C ASP A 46 4.38 1.05 17.34
N TYR A 47 4.17 -0.26 17.46
CA TYR A 47 3.64 -0.92 18.67
C TYR A 47 2.35 -0.30 19.21
N THR A 48 1.52 0.28 18.34
CA THR A 48 0.31 1.00 18.71
C THR A 48 -0.92 0.27 18.17
N GLY A 49 -1.95 0.14 19.02
CA GLY A 49 -3.25 -0.42 18.66
C GLY A 49 -4.12 0.63 17.98
N TYR A 50 -4.83 0.24 16.93
CA TYR A 50 -5.73 1.11 16.18
C TYR A 50 -7.10 0.47 15.98
N ASP A 51 -8.14 1.23 16.28
CA ASP A 51 -9.50 0.97 15.83
C ASP A 51 -9.68 1.55 14.41
N ILE A 52 -9.98 0.69 13.45
CA ILE A 52 -10.26 1.06 12.06
C ILE A 52 -11.77 0.94 11.82
N ASN A 53 -12.39 2.02 11.35
CA ASN A 53 -13.80 2.07 10.96
C ASN A 53 -13.92 2.47 9.48
N ILE A 54 -14.50 1.60 8.66
CA ILE A 54 -14.71 1.82 7.22
C ILE A 54 -16.19 2.02 6.96
N LYS A 55 -16.59 3.18 6.42
CA LYS A 55 -17.98 3.48 6.06
C LYS A 55 -18.10 3.76 4.56
N GLY A 56 -18.97 3.04 3.88
CA GLY A 56 -19.29 3.29 2.48
C GLY A 56 -20.39 4.34 2.33
N THR A 57 -20.36 5.10 1.23
CA THR A 57 -21.48 5.93 0.78
C THR A 57 -21.86 5.52 -0.64
N THR A 58 -23.13 5.17 -0.83
CA THR A 58 -23.69 4.80 -2.13
C THR A 58 -23.80 6.00 -3.07
N ASN A 59 -23.98 5.74 -4.37
CA ASN A 59 -24.28 6.77 -5.36
C ASN A 59 -25.56 7.58 -5.05
N ALA A 60 -26.43 7.04 -4.19
CA ALA A 60 -27.64 7.71 -3.71
C ALA A 60 -27.40 8.58 -2.46
N GLY A 61 -26.16 8.63 -1.93
CA GLY A 61 -25.82 9.34 -0.69
C GLY A 61 -26.15 8.58 0.59
N VAL A 62 -26.62 7.33 0.49
CA VAL A 62 -26.92 6.49 1.67
C VAL A 62 -25.63 5.88 2.20
N HIS A 63 -25.42 5.98 3.52
CA HIS A 63 -24.27 5.38 4.18
C HIS A 63 -24.51 3.91 4.54
N THR A 64 -23.45 3.11 4.51
CA THR A 64 -23.48 1.74 5.02
C THR A 64 -23.34 1.71 6.55
N GLU A 65 -23.70 0.58 7.15
CA GLU A 65 -23.14 0.21 8.45
C GLU A 65 -21.60 0.16 8.35
N PRO A 66 -20.87 0.60 9.38
CA PRO A 66 -19.42 0.60 9.36
C PRO A 66 -18.88 -0.82 9.52
N LEU A 67 -17.84 -1.14 8.74
CA LEU A 67 -16.98 -2.29 9.02
C LEU A 67 -15.90 -1.86 10.00
N THR A 68 -15.79 -2.56 11.12
CA THR A 68 -14.84 -2.24 12.18
C THR A 68 -13.77 -3.32 12.30
N ALA A 69 -12.55 -2.92 12.64
CA ALA A 69 -11.44 -3.82 12.88
C ALA A 69 -10.47 -3.23 13.91
N PHE A 70 -9.76 -4.09 14.63
CA PHE A 70 -8.64 -3.71 15.48
C PHE A 70 -7.34 -4.24 14.87
N VAL A 71 -6.31 -3.41 14.80
CA VAL A 71 -4.98 -3.79 14.32
C VAL A 71 -3.89 -3.27 15.25
N MET A 72 -2.77 -3.98 15.33
CA MET A 72 -1.58 -3.52 16.05
C MET A 72 -0.43 -3.38 15.06
N THR A 73 0.23 -2.23 15.05
CA THR A 73 1.43 -2.01 14.24
C THR A 73 2.64 -2.69 14.89
N GLY A 74 3.53 -3.23 14.06
CA GLY A 74 4.85 -3.72 14.48
C GLY A 74 5.96 -2.84 13.90
N THR A 75 7.21 -3.15 14.23
CA THR A 75 8.37 -2.44 13.66
C THR A 75 8.73 -2.99 12.30
N LEU A 76 8.89 -2.10 11.31
CA LEU A 76 9.57 -2.45 10.08
C LEU A 76 11.09 -2.42 10.36
N SER A 77 11.66 -3.57 10.70
CA SER A 77 13.12 -3.71 10.81
C SER A 77 13.73 -3.62 9.41
N VAL A 78 14.12 -2.41 8.97
CA VAL A 78 14.99 -2.26 7.79
C VAL A 78 16.36 -2.82 8.17
N SER A 79 16.65 -4.04 7.74
CA SER A 79 18.01 -4.61 7.83
C SER A 79 18.92 -3.83 6.88
N LEU A 80 19.59 -2.80 7.38
CA LEU A 80 20.60 -2.02 6.68
C LEU A 80 21.95 -2.77 6.61
N ASN A 81 21.92 -4.05 6.21
CA ASN A 81 23.13 -4.83 5.98
C ASN A 81 23.15 -5.42 4.56
N THR A 82 23.37 -4.56 3.57
CA THR A 82 24.14 -4.93 2.37
C THR A 82 24.85 -3.67 1.86
N TYR A 83 25.93 -3.29 2.54
CA TYR A 83 27.06 -2.71 1.81
C TYR A 83 27.82 -3.91 1.22
N PRO A 84 27.81 -4.17 -0.09
CA PRO A 84 28.82 -5.05 -0.63
C PRO A 84 30.14 -4.34 -0.35
N ARG A 85 31.01 -4.95 0.46
CA ARG A 85 32.41 -4.57 0.52
C ARG A 85 32.92 -4.56 -0.92
N LYS A 86 32.98 -3.38 -1.55
CA LYS A 86 33.85 -3.14 -2.70
C LYS A 86 35.27 -3.16 -2.18
N ILE A 87 35.80 -4.38 -1.99
CA ILE A 87 37.24 -4.57 -2.04
C ILE A 87 37.57 -4.40 -3.51
N ILE A 88 38.07 -3.22 -3.86
CA ILE A 88 38.80 -3.02 -5.09
C ILE A 88 40.21 -3.57 -4.80
N PRO A 89 40.62 -4.75 -5.28
CA PRO A 89 42.04 -4.97 -5.47
C PRO A 89 42.46 -4.06 -6.62
N ALA A 90 43.49 -3.26 -6.35
CA ALA A 90 44.10 -2.39 -7.34
C ALA A 90 44.53 -3.18 -8.58
N PHE A 91 44.43 -2.54 -9.74
CA PHE A 91 44.92 -2.95 -11.06
C PHE A 91 44.17 -4.11 -11.75
N TRP A 92 43.21 -3.77 -12.63
CA TRP A 92 43.20 -4.13 -14.06
C TRP A 92 42.23 -3.18 -14.76
N ALA A 93 42.77 -2.19 -15.47
CA ALA A 93 42.00 -1.41 -16.45
C ALA A 93 41.73 -2.29 -17.68
N PHE A 94 40.56 -2.17 -18.30
CA PHE A 94 40.37 -1.83 -19.72
C PHE A 94 38.86 -1.91 -20.05
N ASN A 95 38.25 -0.75 -20.24
CA ASN A 95 37.00 -0.61 -21.01
C ASN A 95 37.26 -1.10 -22.45
N LEU A 96 36.29 -1.80 -23.08
CA LEU A 96 35.71 -1.49 -24.41
C LEU A 96 35.06 -2.72 -25.13
N PHE A 97 33.73 -2.73 -25.13
CA PHE A 97 32.74 -3.05 -26.18
C PHE A 97 33.02 -4.02 -27.40
N ILE A 98 32.27 -5.14 -27.44
CA ILE A 98 31.42 -5.75 -28.54
C ILE A 98 32.10 -6.20 -29.89
N HIS A 99 31.91 -7.40 -30.51
CA HIS A 99 30.72 -8.14 -31.05
C HIS A 99 31.00 -9.67 -31.18
N PRO A 100 29.97 -10.55 -31.24
CA PRO A 100 30.12 -11.95 -31.65
C PRO A 100 30.06 -12.07 -33.19
N PRO A 101 30.79 -13.02 -33.79
CA PRO A 101 30.10 -13.85 -34.77
C PRO A 101 30.56 -15.32 -34.82
N GLY A 102 29.58 -16.20 -35.01
CA GLY A 102 29.57 -17.09 -36.17
C GLY A 102 30.60 -18.21 -36.24
N ASN A 103 30.11 -19.41 -35.93
CA ASN A 103 30.68 -20.72 -36.28
C ASN A 103 31.14 -20.83 -37.74
N GLN A 104 32.42 -21.17 -37.99
CA GLN A 104 32.91 -21.84 -39.22
C GLN A 104 34.19 -22.67 -38.95
N THR A 105 33.99 -23.99 -38.89
CA THR A 105 34.76 -25.15 -39.42
C THR A 105 36.28 -25.15 -39.68
N LYS A 106 36.89 -26.24 -39.17
CA LYS A 106 37.77 -27.24 -39.85
C LYS A 106 39.21 -26.82 -40.26
N ILE A 107 40.18 -27.35 -39.52
CA ILE A 107 41.14 -28.40 -39.95
C ILE A 107 41.51 -29.25 -38.74
#